data_AF-A0A8C2RBW9-F1
#
_entry.id   AF-A0A8C2RBW9-F1
#
_cell.length_a   1.000
_cell.length_b   1.000
_cell.length_c   1.000
_cell.angle_alpha   90.00
_cell.angle_beta   90.00
_cell.angle_gamma   90.00
#
_symmetry.space_group_name_H-M   'P 1'
#
loop_
_entity.id
_entity.type
_entity.pdbx_description
1 polymer ?
#
loop_
_entity_poly.entity_id
_entity_poly.type
_entity_poly.pdbx_seq_one_letter_code
_entity_poly.pdbx_strand_id
1 'polypeptide(L)' 'MTQGPTLHLLCLLYWKGKKKNLECEKMGGACRYQNTHGCVILPGECRSRKKHCCRL' A
#
# COMPACT_ATOMS: atom_id res chain seq x y z
N MET A 1 -18.39 -0.07 27.20
CA MET A 1 -17.62 -0.31 25.96
C MET A 1 -17.60 0.98 25.14
N THR A 2 -16.87 1.99 25.62
CA THR A 2 -16.79 3.30 24.94
C THR A 2 -15.75 3.23 23.83
N GLN A 3 -16.18 2.87 22.61
CA GLN A 3 -15.37 3.05 21.40
C GLN A 3 -15.28 4.56 21.11
N GLY A 4 -14.23 5.19 21.63
CA GLY A 4 -13.95 6.60 21.36
C GLY A 4 -13.68 6.86 19.86
N PRO A 5 -13.98 8.07 19.35
CA PRO A 5 -13.87 8.42 17.92
C PRO A 5 -12.44 8.28 17.36
N THR A 6 -11.43 8.28 18.23
CA THR A 6 -10.01 8.15 17.88
C THR A 6 -9.64 6.76 17.36
N LEU A 7 -10.23 5.69 17.91
CA LEU A 7 -9.91 4.31 17.51
C LEU A 7 -10.49 3.98 16.13
N HIS A 8 -11.69 4.50 15.85
CA HIS A 8 -12.35 4.32 14.56
C HIS A 8 -11.55 4.97 13.42
N LEU A 9 -11.00 6.17 13.64
CA LEU A 9 -10.18 6.87 12.66
C LEU A 9 -8.86 6.13 12.36
N LEU A 10 -8.22 5.57 13.39
CA LEU A 10 -7.00 4.79 13.23
C LEU A 10 -7.24 3.51 12.41
N CYS A 11 -8.36 2.82 12.66
CA CYS A 11 -8.77 1.65 11.89
C CYS A 11 -9.00 1.97 10.41
N LEU A 12 -9.69 3.08 10.10
CA LEU A 12 -9.94 3.51 8.72
C LEU A 12 -8.63 3.84 7.98
N LEU A 13 -7.70 4.55 8.63
CA LEU A 13 -6.39 4.88 8.06
C LEU A 13 -5.51 3.63 7.83
N TYR A 14 -5.52 2.71 8.79
CA TYR A 14 -4.81 1.44 8.69
C TYR A 14 -5.36 0.58 7.53
N TRP A 15 -6.69 0.45 7.44
CA TRP A 15 -7.36 -0.30 6.39
C TRP A 15 -7.11 0.31 5.00
N LYS A 16 -7.22 1.64 4.89
CA LYS A 16 -6.95 2.35 3.63
C LYS A 16 -5.50 2.15 3.17
N GLY A 17 -4.55 2.17 4.10
CA GLY A 17 -3.14 1.87 3.81
C GLY A 17 -2.89 0.41 3.42
N LYS A 18 -3.57 -0.55 4.05
CA LYS A 18 -3.52 -1.98 3.68
C LYS A 18 -4.10 -2.23 2.28
N LYS A 19 -5.23 -1.59 1.95
CA LYS A 19 -5.93 -1.76 0.66
C LYS A 19 -5.05 -1.35 -0.53
N LYS A 20 -4.24 -0.30 -0.39
CA LYS A 20 -3.28 0.13 -1.42
C LYS A 20 -2.25 -0.96 -1.74
N ASN A 21 -1.56 -1.48 -0.71
CA ASN A 21 -0.58 -2.55 -0.92
C ASN A 21 -1.23 -3.81 -1.53
N LEU A 22 -2.45 -4.14 -1.12
CA LEU A 22 -3.19 -5.30 -1.64
C LEU A 22 -3.48 -5.19 -3.14
N GLU A 23 -3.75 -3.99 -3.68
CA GLU A 23 -3.94 -3.78 -5.12
C GLU A 23 -2.69 -4.17 -5.91
N CYS A 24 -1.50 -3.78 -5.41
CA CYS A 24 -0.23 -4.15 -6.00
C CYS A 24 -0.01 -5.67 -5.96
N GLU A 25 -0.27 -6.30 -4.82
CA GLU A 25 -0.14 -7.76 -4.64
C GLU A 25 -1.09 -8.54 -5.57
N LYS A 26 -2.33 -8.06 -5.75
CA LYS A 26 -3.31 -8.67 -6.68
C LYS A 26 -2.87 -8.63 -8.14
N MET A 27 -2.08 -7.63 -8.54
CA MET A 27 -1.52 -7.54 -9.90
C MET A 27 -0.25 -8.40 -10.09
N GLY A 28 0.14 -9.17 -9.06
CA GLY A 28 1.39 -9.93 -9.04
C GLY A 28 2.63 -9.05 -8.83
N GLY A 29 2.45 -7.83 -8.30
CA GLY A 29 3.52 -6.91 -7.98
C GLY A 29 3.83 -6.86 -6.48
N ALA A 30 4.91 -6.17 -6.13
CA ALA A 30 5.30 -5.87 -4.77
C ALA A 30 5.73 -4.40 -4.64
N CYS A 31 5.47 -3.80 -3.48
CA CYS A 31 5.87 -2.42 -3.20
C CYS A 31 7.38 -2.31 -2.93
N ARG A 32 8.12 -1.87 -3.94
CA ARG A 32 9.59 -1.64 -3.90
C ARG A 32 9.90 -0.15 -3.81
N TYR A 33 11.10 0.21 -3.34
CA TYR A 33 11.53 1.61 -3.35
C TYR A 33 11.74 2.10 -4.79
N GLN A 34 11.42 3.36 -5.07
CA GLN A 34 11.58 3.98 -6.40
C GLN A 34 13.00 3.84 -7.00
N ASN A 35 14.00 3.64 -6.15
CA ASN A 35 15.40 3.48 -6.51
C ASN A 35 15.73 2.03 -6.94
N THR A 36 14.75 1.12 -6.92
CA THR A 36 14.94 -0.28 -7.32
C THR A 36 14.89 -0.35 -8.84
N HIS A 37 15.93 -0.90 -9.45
CA HIS A 37 16.01 -1.11 -10.89
C HIS A 37 15.72 -2.57 -11.26
N GLY A 38 15.41 -2.83 -12.53
CA GLY A 38 15.24 -4.19 -13.06
C GLY A 38 13.89 -4.83 -12.77
N CYS A 39 12.81 -4.04 -12.64
CA CYS A 39 11.46 -4.54 -12.50
C CYS A 39 10.47 -3.68 -13.29
N VAL A 40 9.34 -4.25 -13.69
CA VAL A 40 8.28 -3.56 -14.44
C VAL A 40 7.41 -2.77 -13.47
N ILE A 41 7.36 -1.46 -13.65
CA ILE A 41 6.51 -0.57 -12.85
C ILE A 41 5.05 -0.80 -13.24
N LEU A 42 4.22 -1.14 -12.26
CA LEU A 42 2.79 -1.34 -12.44
C LEU A 42 2.01 -0.12 -11.93
N PRO A 43 0.79 0.13 -12.46
CA PRO A 43 -0.07 1.23 -12.01
C PRO A 43 -0.69 1.03 -10.60
N GLY A 44 -0.11 0.17 -9.75
CA GLY A 44 -0.57 -0.08 -8.38
C GLY A 44 -0.07 0.98 -7.39
N GLU A 45 -0.95 1.47 -6.52
CA GLU A 45 -0.56 2.38 -5.44
C GLU A 45 0.06 1.63 -4.25
N CYS A 46 1.16 2.12 -3.72
CA CYS A 46 1.73 1.65 -2.46
C CYS A 46 1.35 2.58 -1.30
N ARG A 47 1.33 2.05 -0.07
CA ARG A 47 1.07 2.88 1.12
C ARG A 47 2.06 4.04 1.26
N SER A 48 3.33 3.81 0.89
CA SER A 48 4.40 4.80 0.96
C SER A 48 4.59 5.46 -0.40
N ARG A 49 4.61 6.80 -0.43
CA ARG A 49 4.94 7.58 -1.64
C ARG A 49 6.37 7.38 -2.14
N LYS A 50 7.27 6.84 -1.30
CA LYS A 50 8.65 6.50 -1.69
C LYS A 50 8.75 5.14 -2.38
N LYS A 51 7.64 4.42 -2.46
CA LYS A 51 7.54 3.09 -3.05
C LYS A 51 6.60 3.12 -4.25
N HIS A 52 6.91 2.30 -5.24
CA HIS A 52 6.06 2.04 -6.38
C HIS A 52 5.71 0.55 -6.42
N CYS A 53 4.59 0.21 -7.06
CA CYS A 53 4.29 -1.17 -7.35
C CYS A 53 5.22 -1.67 -8.46
N CYS A 54 5.92 -2.76 -8.21
CA CYS A 54 6.83 -3.35 -9.18
C CYS A 54 6.64 -4.85 -9.30
N ARG A 55 6.70 -5.37 -10.52
CA ARG A 55 6.64 -6.80 -10.83
C ARG A 55 7.96 -7.23 -11.47
N LEU A 56 8.52 -8.33 -10.97
CA LEU A 56 9.67 -8.99 -11.62
C LEU A 56 9.18 -9.75 -12.85
#